data_AF-A0A914VSF7-F1
#
_entry.id   AF-A0A914VSF7-F1
#
_cell.length_a   1.000
_cell.length_b   1.000
_cell.length_c   1.000
_cell.angle_alpha   90.00
_cell.angle_beta   90.00
_cell.angle_gamma   90.00
#
_symmetry.space_group_name_H-M   'P 1'
#
loop_
_entity.id
_entity.type
_entity.pdbx_description
1 polymer ?
#
loop_
_entity_poly.entity_id
_entity_poly.type
_entity_poly.pdbx_seq_one_letter_code
_entity_poly.pdbx_strand_id
1 'polypeptide(L)'
;MHKMRLQRVFALKLAASYWKARHEDSDKKPSKVVFAGLEPTEFKALFPVWVDQEEAALWSKKNGRKEGEALDLGSMLEELTLSTYPVERLRRKPLPE
;
A
#
# COMPACT_ATOMS: atom_id res chain seq x y z
N MET A 1 -1.68 1.48 18.17
CA MET A 1 -1.97 1.52 16.72
C MET A 1 -1.47 2.78 15.98
N HIS A 2 -1.33 3.95 16.63
CA HIS A 2 -0.97 5.21 15.94
C HIS A 2 0.44 5.24 15.29
N LYS A 3 1.46 4.64 15.92
CA LYS A 3 2.85 4.65 15.44
C LYS A 3 3.05 3.94 14.09
N MET A 4 2.39 2.79 13.90
CA MET A 4 2.49 1.98 12.67
C MET A 4 1.85 2.69 11.46
N ARG A 5 0.70 3.35 11.66
CA ARG A 5 0.06 4.18 10.62
C ARG A 5 0.96 5.32 10.19
N LEU A 6 1.56 6.01 11.14
CA LEU A 6 2.46 7.13 10.88
C LEU A 6 3.70 6.70 10.08
N GLN A 7 4.31 5.56 10.43
CA GLN A 7 5.45 4.99 9.68
C GLN A 7 5.08 4.70 8.22
N ARG A 8 3.89 4.12 7.98
CA ARG A 8 3.41 3.86 6.61
C ARG A 8 3.26 5.14 5.81
N VAL A 9 2.64 6.17 6.40
CA VAL A 9 2.47 7.48 5.74
C VAL A 9 3.84 8.10 5.40
N PHE A 10 4.80 8.07 6.32
CA PHE A 10 6.14 8.59 6.05
C PHE A 10 6.87 7.82 4.96
N ALA A 11 6.80 6.47 4.99
CA ALA A 11 7.44 5.63 3.97
C ALA A 11 6.89 5.93 2.57
N LEU A 12 5.57 6.08 2.42
CA LEU A 12 4.94 6.39 1.14
C LEU A 12 5.32 7.80 0.64
N LYS A 13 5.32 8.80 1.52
CA LYS A 13 5.77 10.16 1.17
C LYS A 13 7.23 10.15 0.73
N LEU A 14 8.10 9.46 1.47
CA LEU A 14 9.52 9.36 1.15
C LEU A 14 9.74 8.67 -0.20
N ALA A 15 9.03 7.58 -0.47
CA ALA A 15 9.12 6.88 -1.76
C ALA A 15 8.68 7.77 -2.93
N ALA A 16 7.59 8.53 -2.77
CA ALA A 16 7.12 9.48 -3.78
C ALA A 16 8.15 10.60 -4.03
N SER A 17 8.73 11.16 -2.95
CA SER A 17 9.78 12.18 -3.05
C SER A 17 11.06 11.64 -3.70
N TYR A 18 11.48 10.42 -3.33
CA TYR A 18 12.66 9.77 -3.90
C TYR A 18 12.52 9.58 -5.40
N TRP A 19 11.36 9.12 -5.86
CA TRP A 19 11.14 8.97 -7.28
C TRP A 19 11.17 10.31 -8.02
N LYS A 20 10.46 11.32 -7.50
CA LYS A 20 10.37 12.64 -8.11
C LYS A 20 11.76 13.27 -8.30
N ALA A 21 12.63 13.14 -7.31
CA ALA A 21 14.01 13.64 -7.39
C ALA A 21 14.87 12.95 -8.46
N ARG A 22 14.50 11.73 -8.88
CA ARG A 22 15.26 10.96 -9.88
C ARG A 22 14.68 11.03 -11.29
N HIS A 23 13.46 11.54 -11.45
CA HIS A 23 12.72 11.54 -12.72
C HIS A 23 11.96 12.86 -12.90
N GLU A 24 12.67 13.99 -12.82
CA GLU A 24 12.12 15.36 -12.82
C GLU A 24 11.21 15.66 -14.04
N ASP A 25 11.42 14.99 -15.18
CA ASP A 25 10.70 15.20 -16.45
C ASP A 25 9.66 14.10 -16.81
N SER A 26 9.37 13.17 -15.91
CA SER A 26 8.48 12.04 -16.22
C SER A 26 7.08 12.19 -15.62
N ASP A 27 6.06 12.32 -16.48
CA ASP A 27 4.63 12.22 -16.10
C ASP A 27 4.21 10.81 -15.63
N LYS A 28 5.07 9.79 -15.77
CA LYS A 28 4.77 8.44 -15.29
C LYS A 28 4.73 8.42 -13.75
N LYS A 29 3.54 8.15 -13.21
CA LYS A 29 3.32 7.81 -11.80
C LYS A 29 4.01 6.48 -11.49
N PRO A 30 4.92 6.41 -10.52
CA PRO A 30 5.95 5.38 -10.58
C PRO A 30 5.87 4.26 -9.54
N SER A 31 5.02 4.40 -8.54
CA SER A 31 5.19 3.62 -7.32
C SER A 31 3.93 2.85 -7.04
N LYS A 32 4.05 1.53 -7.14
CA LYS A 32 3.03 0.60 -6.67
C LYS A 32 3.33 0.21 -5.23
N VAL A 33 2.27 0.03 -4.44
CA VAL A 33 2.33 -0.54 -3.10
C VAL A 33 1.98 -2.02 -3.22
N VAL A 34 2.88 -2.88 -2.72
CA VAL A 34 2.70 -4.32 -2.64
C VAL A 34 2.55 -4.75 -1.19
N PHE A 35 1.91 -5.89 -0.96
CA PHE A 35 1.65 -6.42 0.38
C PHE A 35 2.52 -7.64 0.66
N ALA A 36 3.08 -7.68 1.86
CA ALA A 36 3.92 -8.77 2.31
C ALA A 36 3.18 -10.11 2.23
N GLY A 37 3.80 -11.09 1.57
CA GLY A 37 3.26 -12.43 1.34
C GLY A 37 2.20 -12.52 0.23
N LEU A 38 1.82 -11.40 -0.40
CA LEU A 38 0.88 -11.35 -1.53
C LEU A 38 1.48 -10.59 -2.72
N GLU A 39 2.81 -10.59 -2.85
CA GLU A 39 3.51 -9.81 -3.85
C GLU A 39 3.23 -10.31 -5.27
N PRO A 40 3.10 -9.41 -6.27
CA PRO A 40 3.00 -9.78 -7.67
C PRO A 40 4.25 -10.52 -8.17
N THR A 41 4.08 -11.41 -9.15
CA THR A 41 5.19 -12.17 -9.76
C THR A 41 6.28 -11.25 -10.31
N GLU A 42 5.90 -10.13 -10.92
CA GLU A 42 6.85 -9.15 -11.48
C GLU A 42 7.72 -8.52 -10.40
N PHE A 43 7.20 -8.39 -9.17
CA PHE A 43 7.97 -7.91 -8.03
C PHE A 43 8.95 -8.97 -7.52
N LYS A 44 8.49 -10.22 -7.37
CA LYS A 44 9.32 -11.34 -6.93
C LYS A 44 10.49 -11.58 -7.90
N ALA A 45 10.26 -11.40 -9.20
CA ALA A 45 11.27 -11.55 -10.24
C ALA A 45 12.42 -10.51 -10.17
N LEU A 46 12.27 -9.42 -9.39
CA LEU A 46 13.35 -8.45 -9.17
C LEU A 46 14.44 -8.99 -8.23
N PHE A 47 14.18 -10.10 -7.55
CA PHE A 47 15.08 -10.69 -6.57
C PHE A 47 15.62 -12.04 -7.08
N PRO A 48 16.94 -12.30 -6.98
CA PRO A 48 17.53 -13.57 -7.42
C PRO A 48 16.99 -14.81 -6.68
N VAL A 49 16.61 -14.62 -5.41
CA VAL A 49 16.01 -15.65 -4.57
C VAL A 49 14.84 -15.01 -3.85
N TRP A 50 13.69 -15.68 -3.89
CA TRP A 50 12.47 -15.25 -3.22
C TRP A 50 11.94 -16.39 -2.35
N VAL A 51 11.57 -16.06 -1.11
CA VAL A 51 10.97 -17.00 -0.16
C VAL A 51 9.63 -16.43 0.26
N ASP A 52 8.56 -17.19 0.06
CA ASP A 52 7.22 -16.76 0.42
C ASP A 52 7.03 -16.74 1.94
N GLN A 53 6.40 -15.67 2.42
CA GLN A 53 6.14 -15.43 3.84
C GLN A 53 4.66 -15.73 4.14
N GLU A 54 4.35 -16.99 4.44
CA GLU A 54 2.96 -17.46 4.62
C GLU A 54 2.22 -16.73 5.75
N GLU A 55 2.88 -16.45 6.87
CA GLU A 55 2.28 -15.72 7.99
C GLU A 55 1.87 -14.29 7.58
N ALA A 56 2.73 -13.62 6.80
CA ALA A 56 2.43 -12.30 6.26
C ALA A 56 1.27 -12.37 5.25
N ALA A 57 1.22 -13.41 4.41
CA ALA A 57 0.14 -13.64 3.46
C ALA A 57 -1.21 -13.83 4.17
N LEU A 58 -1.25 -14.63 5.23
CA LEU A 58 -2.43 -14.83 6.07
C LEU A 58 -2.91 -13.52 6.69
N TRP A 59 -1.99 -12.72 7.24
CA TRP A 59 -2.33 -11.43 7.82
C TRP A 59 -2.87 -10.45 6.77
N SER A 60 -2.22 -10.36 5.61
CA SER A 60 -2.64 -9.48 4.51
C SER A 60 -4.02 -9.87 3.96
N LYS A 61 -4.29 -11.18 3.79
CA LYS A 61 -5.61 -11.70 3.38
C LYS A 61 -6.69 -11.37 4.42
N LYS A 62 -6.38 -11.49 5.72
CA LYS A 62 -7.28 -11.11 6.81
C LYS A 62 -7.66 -9.63 6.78
N ASN A 63 -6.75 -8.76 6.30
CA ASN A 63 -7.00 -7.33 6.10
C ASN A 63 -7.64 -7.00 4.73
N GLY A 64 -8.19 -8.00 4.03
CA GLY A 64 -8.95 -7.83 2.79
C GLY A 64 -8.11 -7.65 1.53
N ARG A 65 -6.80 -7.91 1.58
CA ARG A 65 -5.89 -7.78 0.43
C ARG A 65 -5.89 -9.05 -0.43
N LYS A 66 -5.63 -8.89 -1.73
CA LYS A 66 -5.66 -9.99 -2.71
C LYS A 66 -4.25 -10.41 -3.14
N GLU A 67 -4.15 -11.67 -3.58
CA GLU A 67 -2.92 -12.21 -4.16
C GLU A 67 -2.50 -11.41 -5.39
N GLY A 68 -1.22 -10.99 -5.45
CA GLY A 68 -0.68 -10.21 -6.57
C GLY A 68 -1.25 -8.78 -6.66
N GLU A 69 -1.91 -8.29 -5.61
CA GLU A 69 -2.45 -6.93 -5.60
C GLU A 69 -1.32 -5.90 -5.54
N ALA A 70 -1.38 -4.93 -6.44
CA ALA A 70 -0.46 -3.80 -6.49
C ALA A 70 -1.26 -2.50 -6.63
N LEU A 71 -1.25 -1.68 -5.60
CA LEU A 71 -2.04 -0.45 -5.54
C LEU A 71 -1.22 0.75 -5.98
N ASP A 72 -1.89 1.77 -6.52
CA ASP A 72 -1.26 3.07 -6.70
C ASP A 72 -0.89 3.69 -5.34
N LEU A 73 0.33 4.23 -5.23
CA LEU A 73 0.81 4.85 -4.00
C LEU A 73 -0.08 6.02 -3.56
N GLY A 74 -0.61 6.80 -4.49
CA GLY A 74 -1.51 7.92 -4.20
C GLY A 74 -2.79 7.44 -3.53
N SER A 75 -3.43 6.41 -4.08
CA SER A 75 -4.63 5.82 -3.49
C SER A 75 -4.39 5.30 -2.06
N MET A 76 -3.25 4.65 -1.80
CA MET A 76 -2.88 4.20 -0.45
C MET A 76 -2.61 5.37 0.49
N LEU A 77 -1.95 6.43 0.01
CA LEU A 77 -1.69 7.63 0.82
C LEU A 77 -3.01 8.31 1.20
N GLU A 78 -3.95 8.43 0.27
CA GLU A 78 -5.30 8.96 0.53
C GLU A 78 -6.02 8.13 1.60
N GLU A 79 -6.05 6.79 1.46
CA GLU A 79 -6.62 5.85 2.44
C GLU A 79 -6.02 6.05 3.84
N LEU A 80 -4.69 6.19 3.92
CA LEU A 80 -3.97 6.30 5.20
C LEU A 80 -4.02 7.69 5.81
N THR A 81 -4.27 8.74 5.03
CA THR A 81 -4.31 10.13 5.48
C THR A 81 -5.74 10.66 5.68
N LEU A 82 -6.76 9.90 5.25
CA LEU A 82 -8.16 10.13 5.57
C LEU A 82 -8.33 10.25 7.10
N SER A 83 -8.55 11.49 7.54
CA SER A 83 -8.78 11.85 8.95
C SER A 83 -10.27 11.94 9.28
N THR A 84 -11.12 12.03 8.26
CA THR A 84 -12.55 12.32 8.40
C THR A 84 -13.34 11.44 7.44
N TYR A 85 -14.17 10.56 7.98
CA TYR A 85 -15.12 9.80 7.18
C TYR A 85 -16.36 10.68 6.93
N PRO A 86 -16.76 10.93 5.68
CA PRO A 86 -18.01 11.63 5.41
C PRO A 86 -19.20 10.87 6.02
N VAL A 87 -20.18 11.59 6.55
CA VAL A 87 -21.30 11.07 7.36
C VAL A 87 -22.08 9.99 6.59
N GLU A 88 -22.13 10.10 5.27
CA GLU A 88 -22.77 9.19 4.33
C GLU A 88 -22.13 7.80 4.31
N ARG A 89 -20.81 7.71 4.58
CA ARG A 89 -20.08 6.43 4.72
C ARG A 89 -20.37 5.76 6.06
N LEU A 90 -20.60 6.53 7.13
CA LEU A 90 -20.97 6.03 8.47
C LEU A 90 -22.41 5.49 8.52
N ARG A 91 -23.25 5.86 7.55
CA ARG A 91 -24.66 5.41 7.48
C ARG A 91 -24.84 4.07 6.77
N ARG A 92 -23.81 3.53 6.11
CA ARG A 92 -23.87 2.21 5.47
C ARG A 92 -23.49 1.13 6.49
N LYS A 93 -24.34 0.10 6.62
CA LYS A 93 -24.05 -1.08 7.43
C LYS A 93 -23.57 -2.25 6.53
N PRO A 94 -22.61 -3.06 6.99
CA PRO A 94 -21.87 -2.91 8.24
C PRO A 94 -20.88 -1.74 8.18
N LEU A 95 -20.57 -1.19 9.36
CA LEU A 95 -19.52 -0.17 9.51
C LEU A 95 -18.20 -0.75 8.95
N PRO A 96 -17.44 0.02 8.15
CA PRO A 96 -16.07 -0.37 7.79
C PRO A 96 -15.23 -0.48 9.07
N GLU A 97 -14.37 -1.50 9.17
CA GLU A 97 -13.35 -1.58 10.24
C GLU A 97 -12.35 -0.42 10.17
#